data_AF-A0A8S3FPN7-F1
#
_entry.id   AF-A0A8S3FPN7-F1
#
_cell.length_a   1.000
_cell.length_b   1.000
_cell.length_c   1.000
_cell.angle_alpha   90.00
_cell.angle_beta   90.00
_cell.angle_gamma   90.00
#
_symmetry.space_group_name_H-M   'P 1'
#
loop_
_entity.id
_entity.type
_entity.pdbx_description
1 polymer ?
#
loop_
_entity_poly.entity_id
_entity_poly.type
_entity_poly.pdbx_seq_one_letter_code
_entity_poly.pdbx_strand_id
1 'polypeptide(L)'
;LEFVTNPTCRVSGSSLDDLIGRCLTKIRYTVANQQHKHKINERRNRIIDSFTRPIANDESEKKLRTIVEDWLSKLMQTIPFSNYGSYAADWRYHLLTTPTIIGSCRSFDDALHATIMLFYDKYIALLFRHLEHNSFIDTYYFLSNENNKTTYDDLYHIWCDSLKSTLDTVDRTMMNRDVIEIPLFFNLRFPCATTEYGIIRQIRDTTMKRSQDDERIQSDELANQAMKQLTDKSIYKENIKLIFNNSDLFTRYYHDQVALAQDEAKVYQLPTSFVQRLLT
;
A
#
# COMPACT_ATOMS: atom_id res chain seq x y z
N LEU A 1 6.07 -16.03 18.49
CA LEU A 1 5.07 -15.73 17.45
C LEU A 1 3.87 -16.66 17.51
N GLU A 2 4.05 -17.99 17.62
CA GLU A 2 2.95 -18.98 17.71
C GLU A 2 1.84 -18.64 18.72
N PHE A 3 2.19 -18.06 19.87
CA PHE A 3 1.20 -17.66 20.89
C PHE A 3 0.33 -16.46 20.45
N VAL A 4 0.92 -15.42 19.86
CA VAL A 4 0.20 -14.20 19.44
C VAL A 4 -0.62 -14.43 18.16
N THR A 5 -0.19 -15.40 17.34
CA THR A 5 -0.91 -15.84 16.14
C THR A 5 -1.92 -16.96 16.42
N ASN A 6 -2.01 -17.45 17.66
CA ASN A 6 -2.95 -18.51 18.05
C ASN A 6 -4.39 -17.97 17.96
N PRO A 7 -5.33 -18.68 17.33
CA PRO A 7 -6.75 -18.30 17.28
C PRO A 7 -7.36 -17.95 18.64
N THR A 8 -6.90 -18.58 19.73
CA THR A 8 -7.39 -18.35 21.10
C THR A 8 -6.85 -17.08 21.74
N CYS A 9 -5.78 -16.51 21.20
CA CYS A 9 -5.15 -15.27 21.69
C CYS A 9 -5.39 -14.08 20.75
N ARG A 10 -6.34 -14.22 19.80
CA ARG A 10 -6.73 -13.13 18.90
C ARG A 10 -7.34 -11.99 19.71
N VAL A 11 -6.93 -10.78 19.35
CA VAL A 11 -7.51 -9.56 19.87
C VAL A 11 -9.00 -9.52 19.52
N SER A 12 -9.86 -9.21 20.50
CA SER A 12 -11.30 -9.04 20.30
C SER A 12 -11.59 -7.94 19.27
N GLY A 13 -12.69 -8.07 18.53
CA GLY A 13 -13.05 -7.16 17.44
C GLY A 13 -13.06 -5.67 17.84
N SER A 14 -13.61 -5.33 19.01
CA SER A 14 -13.64 -3.95 19.52
C SER A 14 -12.24 -3.37 19.79
N SER A 15 -11.33 -4.17 20.33
CA SER A 15 -9.96 -3.74 20.60
C SER A 15 -9.13 -3.64 19.33
N LEU A 16 -9.44 -4.45 18.31
CA LEU A 16 -8.85 -4.32 16.98
C LEU A 16 -9.29 -3.02 16.30
N ASP A 17 -10.56 -2.65 16.43
CA ASP A 17 -11.10 -1.40 15.88
C ASP A 17 -10.41 -0.17 16.50
N ASP A 18 -10.21 -0.17 17.82
CA ASP A 18 -9.45 0.88 18.53
C ASP A 18 -7.98 0.95 18.06
N LEU A 19 -7.34 -0.21 17.88
CA LEU A 19 -5.97 -0.29 17.35
C LEU A 19 -5.88 0.28 15.94
N ILE A 20 -6.84 -0.06 15.07
CA ILE A 20 -6.89 0.45 13.70
C ILE A 20 -7.00 1.97 13.72
N GLY A 21 -7.93 2.53 14.50
CA GLY A 21 -8.08 3.96 14.67
C GLY A 21 -6.77 4.62 15.11
N ARG A 22 -6.15 4.08 16.18
CA ARG A 22 -4.87 4.59 16.70
C ARG A 22 -3.74 4.52 15.67
N CYS A 23 -3.58 3.42 14.96
CA CYS A 23 -2.54 3.26 13.93
C CYS A 23 -2.74 4.24 12.77
N LEU A 24 -3.98 4.47 12.33
CA LEU A 24 -4.29 5.45 11.28
C LEU A 24 -3.96 6.89 11.70
N THR A 25 -4.06 7.23 13.00
CA THR A 25 -3.65 8.57 13.49
C THR A 25 -2.16 8.84 13.34
N LYS A 26 -1.32 7.79 13.28
CA LYS A 26 0.13 7.91 13.07
C LYS A 26 0.48 8.35 11.64
N ILE A 27 -0.46 8.18 10.69
CA ILE A 27 -0.27 8.51 9.26
C ILE A 27 -0.58 9.98 9.02
N ARG A 28 0.43 10.73 8.59
CA ARG A 28 0.34 12.13 8.17
C ARG A 28 0.46 12.21 6.65
N TYR A 29 -0.61 12.62 6.00
CA TYR A 29 -0.59 12.82 4.55
C TYR A 29 0.06 14.14 4.19
N THR A 30 1.03 14.09 3.29
CA THR A 30 1.59 15.26 2.62
C THR A 30 0.91 15.38 1.25
N VAL A 31 0.41 16.57 0.93
CA VAL A 31 -0.29 16.82 -0.34
C VAL A 31 0.34 18.04 -0.98
N ALA A 32 0.66 17.95 -2.28
CA ALA A 32 1.32 19.03 -3.01
C ALA A 32 0.43 20.27 -3.15
N ASN A 33 -0.90 20.09 -3.14
CA ASN A 33 -1.89 21.16 -3.10
C ASN A 33 -2.55 21.28 -1.72
N GLN A 34 -2.39 22.44 -1.05
CA GLN A 34 -2.90 22.72 0.29
C GLN A 34 -4.44 22.76 0.40
N GLN A 35 -5.16 22.71 -0.73
CA GLN A 35 -6.62 22.85 -0.78
C GLN A 35 -7.42 21.56 -0.49
N HIS A 36 -6.79 20.50 0.04
CA HIS A 36 -7.43 19.18 0.15
C HIS A 36 -7.71 18.68 1.58
N LYS A 37 -7.63 19.54 2.61
CA LYS A 37 -7.88 19.13 4.02
C LYS A 37 -9.22 18.41 4.20
N HIS A 38 -10.30 18.90 3.59
CA HIS A 38 -11.61 18.26 3.66
C HIS A 38 -11.61 16.85 3.06
N LYS A 39 -11.06 16.71 1.84
CA LYS A 39 -10.95 15.43 1.14
C LYS A 39 -10.11 14.40 1.92
N ILE A 40 -9.06 14.85 2.59
CA ILE A 40 -8.22 14.00 3.44
C ILE A 40 -9.04 13.48 4.64
N ASN A 41 -9.82 14.35 5.28
CA ASN A 41 -10.66 13.95 6.42
C ASN A 41 -11.78 12.99 5.97
N GLU A 42 -12.45 13.26 4.85
CA GLU A 42 -13.44 12.34 4.27
C GLU A 42 -12.84 10.99 3.92
N ARG A 43 -11.64 10.97 3.34
CA ARG A 43 -10.90 9.74 3.08
C ARG A 43 -10.61 8.96 4.36
N ARG A 44 -10.09 9.62 5.40
CA ARG A 44 -9.83 8.98 6.70
C ARG A 44 -11.09 8.36 7.28
N ASN A 45 -12.21 9.09 7.25
CA ASN A 45 -13.48 8.57 7.75
C ASN A 45 -13.95 7.34 6.95
N ARG A 46 -13.82 7.36 5.62
CA ARG A 46 -14.14 6.19 4.78
C ARG A 46 -13.28 4.97 5.11
N ILE A 47 -11.99 5.18 5.34
CA ILE A 47 -11.06 4.13 5.75
C ILE A 47 -11.51 3.54 7.09
N ILE A 48 -11.68 4.38 8.11
CA ILE A 48 -12.14 3.95 9.44
C ILE A 48 -13.45 3.17 9.31
N ASP A 49 -14.45 3.71 8.60
CA ASP A 49 -15.73 3.05 8.39
C ASP A 49 -15.60 1.68 7.73
N SER A 50 -14.71 1.52 6.75
CA SER A 50 -14.48 0.24 6.06
C SER A 50 -13.85 -0.83 6.95
N PHE A 51 -13.20 -0.41 8.04
CA PHE A 51 -12.58 -1.31 9.00
C PHE A 51 -13.41 -1.53 10.26
N THR A 52 -14.22 -0.56 10.70
CA THR A 52 -14.96 -0.64 11.97
C THR A 52 -16.44 -1.01 11.82
N ARG A 53 -17.03 -0.90 10.63
CA ARG A 53 -18.43 -1.30 10.43
C ARG A 53 -18.59 -2.82 10.59
N PRO A 54 -19.65 -3.28 11.28
CA PRO A 54 -19.95 -4.70 11.38
C PRO A 54 -20.09 -5.33 10.00
N ILE A 55 -19.43 -6.47 9.79
CA ILE A 55 -19.62 -7.27 8.57
C ILE A 55 -21.05 -7.82 8.62
N ALA A 56 -21.97 -7.21 7.87
CA ALA A 56 -23.30 -7.81 7.68
C ALA A 56 -23.14 -9.20 7.04
N ASN A 57 -23.91 -10.18 7.56
CA ASN A 57 -23.81 -11.61 7.24
C ASN A 57 -24.05 -12.00 5.77
N ASP A 58 -24.35 -11.05 4.87
CA ASP A 58 -24.97 -11.33 3.58
C ASP A 58 -24.14 -10.95 2.35
N GLU A 59 -22.83 -10.73 2.48
CA GLU A 59 -21.99 -10.40 1.32
C GLU A 59 -20.80 -11.34 1.22
N SER A 60 -20.86 -12.20 0.19
CA SER A 60 -19.75 -12.96 -0.40
C SER A 60 -18.62 -12.07 -0.98
N GLU A 61 -18.67 -10.76 -0.71
CA GLU A 61 -17.70 -9.77 -1.15
C GLU A 61 -16.54 -9.75 -0.14
N LYS A 62 -15.31 -9.97 -0.61
CA LYS A 62 -14.10 -9.89 0.22
C LYS A 62 -13.88 -8.46 0.67
N LYS A 63 -14.45 -8.08 1.81
CA LYS A 63 -14.28 -6.75 2.41
C LYS A 63 -12.81 -6.48 2.72
N LEU A 64 -12.38 -5.23 2.56
CA LEU A 64 -11.02 -4.78 2.82
C LEU A 64 -10.51 -5.23 4.20
N ARG A 65 -11.39 -5.19 5.22
CA ARG A 65 -11.10 -5.68 6.58
C ARG A 65 -10.60 -7.13 6.58
N THR A 66 -11.34 -8.04 5.94
CA THR A 66 -10.99 -9.47 5.91
C THR A 66 -9.66 -9.71 5.18
N ILE A 67 -9.42 -8.97 4.10
CA ILE A 67 -8.14 -9.03 3.37
C ILE A 67 -7.00 -8.57 4.28
N VAL A 68 -7.17 -7.45 4.98
CA VAL A 68 -6.16 -6.90 5.90
C VAL A 68 -5.90 -7.83 7.08
N GLU A 69 -6.93 -8.46 7.65
CA GLU A 69 -6.77 -9.42 8.76
C GLU A 69 -5.99 -10.69 8.34
N ASP A 70 -6.24 -11.20 7.13
CA ASP A 70 -5.48 -12.33 6.57
C ASP A 70 -4.01 -11.95 6.34
N TRP A 71 -3.77 -10.78 5.77
CA TRP A 71 -2.41 -10.28 5.54
C TRP A 71 -1.67 -9.93 6.84
N LEU A 72 -2.36 -9.38 7.84
CA LEU A 72 -1.80 -9.14 9.16
C LEU A 72 -1.32 -10.46 9.78
N SER A 73 -2.16 -11.50 9.72
CA SER A 73 -1.82 -12.83 10.22
C SER A 73 -0.58 -13.39 9.51
N LYS A 74 -0.51 -13.28 8.17
CA LYS A 74 0.66 -13.69 7.38
C LYS A 74 1.91 -12.91 7.76
N LEU A 75 1.80 -11.59 7.88
CA LEU A 75 2.91 -10.70 8.18
C LEU A 75 3.50 -11.00 9.56
N MET A 76 2.65 -11.27 10.56
CA MET A 76 3.08 -11.69 11.89
C MET A 76 3.83 -13.03 11.89
N GLN A 77 3.51 -13.93 10.96
CA GLN A 77 4.20 -15.22 10.83
C GLN A 77 5.53 -15.10 10.08
N THR A 78 5.62 -14.21 9.09
CA THR A 78 6.78 -14.11 8.20
C THR A 78 7.81 -13.08 8.65
N ILE A 79 7.39 -12.02 9.34
CA ILE A 79 8.26 -10.91 9.72
C ILE A 79 8.52 -10.94 11.23
N PRO A 80 9.77 -11.10 11.67
CA PRO A 80 10.09 -11.04 13.09
C PRO A 80 9.80 -9.63 13.64
N PHE A 81 9.33 -9.57 14.89
CA PHE A 81 8.84 -8.36 15.54
C PHE A 81 9.88 -7.24 15.72
N SER A 82 11.17 -7.55 15.56
CA SER A 82 12.21 -6.54 15.61
C SER A 82 13.46 -6.92 14.79
N ASN A 83 14.23 -5.89 14.44
CA ASN A 83 15.52 -6.01 13.75
C ASN A 83 16.67 -6.47 14.66
N TYR A 84 16.46 -6.53 15.98
CA TYR A 84 17.47 -6.88 16.98
C TYR A 84 17.42 -8.38 17.31
N GLY A 85 18.04 -9.19 16.45
CA GLY A 85 18.34 -10.60 16.74
C GLY A 85 17.11 -11.51 16.98
N SER A 86 17.39 -12.79 17.28
CA SER A 86 16.36 -13.83 17.44
C SER A 86 15.43 -13.61 18.65
N TYR A 87 15.92 -12.97 19.72
CA TYR A 87 15.18 -12.77 20.97
C TYR A 87 14.03 -11.77 20.86
N ALA A 88 14.12 -10.82 19.93
CA ALA A 88 13.12 -9.77 19.84
C ALA A 88 11.81 -10.20 19.16
N ALA A 89 11.75 -11.42 18.62
CA ALA A 89 10.52 -12.07 18.19
C ALA A 89 9.81 -12.87 19.31
N ASP A 90 10.46 -13.00 20.48
CA ASP A 90 9.88 -13.68 21.64
C ASP A 90 9.02 -12.71 22.46
N TRP A 91 7.72 -12.98 22.53
CA TRP A 91 6.79 -12.17 23.30
C TRP A 91 7.13 -12.16 24.80
N ARG A 92 7.74 -13.24 25.33
CA ARG A 92 8.17 -13.33 26.73
C ARG A 92 9.25 -12.32 27.05
N TYR A 93 10.13 -12.05 26.10
CA TYR A 93 11.14 -11.01 26.26
C TYR A 93 10.47 -9.65 26.44
N HIS A 94 9.51 -9.29 25.57
CA HIS A 94 8.81 -8.00 25.67
C HIS A 94 7.96 -7.89 26.93
N LEU A 95 7.30 -8.97 27.34
CA LEU A 95 6.55 -9.05 28.60
C LEU A 95 7.44 -8.70 29.81
N LEU A 96 8.66 -9.24 29.84
CA LEU A 96 9.56 -9.17 30.99
C LEU A 96 10.53 -7.98 30.96
N THR A 97 10.65 -7.29 29.83
CA THR A 97 11.63 -6.20 29.66
C THR A 97 11.03 -4.84 29.30
N THR A 98 9.77 -4.78 28.85
CA THR A 98 9.15 -3.49 28.48
C THR A 98 8.73 -2.71 29.73
N PRO A 99 9.34 -1.55 30.04
CA PRO A 99 9.09 -0.85 31.30
C PRO A 99 7.65 -0.37 31.46
N THR A 100 6.98 -0.02 30.36
CA THR A 100 5.56 0.38 30.40
C THR A 100 4.66 -0.79 30.77
N ILE A 101 4.91 -1.99 30.24
CA ILE A 101 4.14 -3.19 30.58
C ILE A 101 4.36 -3.55 32.05
N ILE A 102 5.62 -3.59 32.48
CA ILE A 102 5.98 -3.93 33.86
C ILE A 102 5.43 -2.90 34.86
N GLY A 103 5.47 -1.62 34.52
CA GLY A 103 5.09 -0.53 35.42
C GLY A 103 3.59 -0.21 35.47
N SER A 104 2.81 -0.64 34.47
CA SER A 104 1.38 -0.25 34.34
C SER A 104 0.39 -1.40 34.54
N CYS A 105 0.81 -2.66 34.37
CA CYS A 105 -0.07 -3.82 34.46
C CYS A 105 -0.22 -4.30 35.91
N ARG A 106 -1.45 -4.67 36.30
CA ARG A 106 -1.79 -5.08 37.69
C ARG A 106 -1.74 -6.59 37.89
N SER A 107 -1.74 -7.35 36.80
CA SER A 107 -1.69 -8.81 36.80
C SER A 107 -0.84 -9.33 35.64
N PHE A 108 -0.50 -10.62 35.69
CA PHE A 108 0.17 -11.29 34.58
C PHE A 108 -0.70 -11.29 33.32
N ASP A 109 -2.02 -11.50 33.46
CA ASP A 109 -2.96 -11.50 32.35
C ASP A 109 -3.04 -10.11 31.69
N ASP A 110 -3.06 -9.04 32.49
CA ASP A 110 -3.01 -7.67 31.97
C ASP A 110 -1.70 -7.41 31.21
N ALA A 111 -0.57 -7.88 31.75
CA ALA A 111 0.75 -7.74 31.12
C ALA A 111 0.83 -8.53 29.81
N LEU A 112 0.26 -9.74 29.78
CA LEU A 112 0.19 -10.59 28.61
C LEU A 112 -0.68 -9.93 27.53
N HIS A 113 -1.85 -9.42 27.90
CA HIS A 113 -2.74 -8.70 27.01
C HIS A 113 -2.08 -7.44 26.44
N ALA A 114 -1.43 -6.63 27.28
CA ALA A 114 -0.68 -5.45 26.85
C ALA A 114 0.46 -5.81 25.88
N THR A 115 1.14 -6.93 26.12
CA THR A 115 2.18 -7.45 25.22
C THR A 115 1.58 -7.84 23.86
N ILE A 116 0.45 -8.55 23.84
CA ILE A 116 -0.24 -8.88 22.59
C ILE A 116 -0.64 -7.60 21.83
N MET A 117 -1.22 -6.63 22.53
CA MET A 117 -1.62 -5.35 21.93
C MET A 117 -0.44 -4.57 21.35
N LEU A 118 0.71 -4.61 22.01
CA LEU A 118 1.95 -4.03 21.48
C LEU A 118 2.36 -4.69 20.15
N PHE A 119 2.23 -6.01 20.04
CA PHE A 119 2.52 -6.73 18.81
C PHE A 119 1.59 -6.28 17.67
N TYR A 120 0.28 -6.33 17.90
CA TYR A 120 -0.70 -5.91 16.92
C TYR A 120 -0.52 -4.44 16.52
N ASP A 121 -0.26 -3.51 17.46
CA ASP A 121 -0.04 -2.09 17.15
C ASP A 121 1.08 -1.87 16.13
N LYS A 122 2.22 -2.54 16.31
CA LYS A 122 3.37 -2.37 15.39
C LYS A 122 3.11 -3.00 14.02
N TYR A 123 2.52 -4.19 13.99
CA TYR A 123 2.24 -4.88 12.72
C TYR A 123 1.12 -4.20 11.93
N ILE A 124 0.07 -3.73 12.60
CA ILE A 124 -1.01 -2.95 11.97
C ILE A 124 -0.45 -1.63 11.44
N ALA A 125 0.37 -0.92 12.22
CA ALA A 125 1.00 0.32 11.75
C ALA A 125 1.89 0.09 10.52
N LEU A 126 2.68 -0.99 10.51
CA LEU A 126 3.50 -1.36 9.35
C LEU A 126 2.65 -1.69 8.12
N LEU A 127 1.60 -2.49 8.31
CA LEU A 127 0.70 -2.90 7.23
C LEU A 127 -0.05 -1.70 6.65
N PHE A 128 -0.65 -0.84 7.48
CA PHE A 128 -1.35 0.34 6.98
C PHE A 128 -0.44 1.31 6.27
N ARG A 129 0.77 1.53 6.79
CA ARG A 129 1.76 2.31 6.05
C ARG A 129 2.01 1.71 4.68
N HIS A 130 2.26 0.41 4.62
CA HIS A 130 2.56 -0.28 3.37
C HIS A 130 1.41 -0.12 2.37
N LEU A 131 0.18 -0.36 2.83
CA LEU A 131 -1.03 -0.22 2.02
C LEU A 131 -1.23 1.21 1.52
N GLU A 132 -1.03 2.20 2.39
CA GLU A 132 -1.18 3.62 2.07
C GLU A 132 -0.10 4.13 1.13
N HIS A 133 1.16 3.81 1.39
CA HIS A 133 2.31 4.23 0.59
C HIS A 133 2.20 3.74 -0.86
N ASN A 134 1.73 2.52 -1.04
CA ASN A 134 1.54 1.90 -2.34
C ASN A 134 0.11 2.08 -2.89
N SER A 135 -0.71 2.95 -2.29
CA SER A 135 -2.06 3.28 -2.74
C SER A 135 -3.07 2.12 -2.81
N PHE A 136 -2.81 0.99 -2.14
CA PHE A 136 -3.65 -0.20 -2.18
C PHE A 136 -5.09 0.04 -1.70
N ILE A 137 -5.27 0.95 -0.73
CA ILE A 137 -6.59 1.26 -0.16
C ILE A 137 -7.45 2.00 -1.19
N ASP A 138 -6.92 3.06 -1.80
CA ASP A 138 -7.68 3.86 -2.78
C ASP A 138 -7.97 3.05 -4.04
N THR A 139 -7.02 2.23 -4.48
CA THR A 139 -7.20 1.38 -5.66
C THR A 139 -8.18 0.24 -5.39
N TYR A 140 -8.27 -0.24 -4.15
CA TYR A 140 -9.30 -1.19 -3.74
C TYR A 140 -10.70 -0.55 -3.82
N TYR A 141 -10.89 0.68 -3.32
CA TYR A 141 -12.18 1.35 -3.47
C TYR A 141 -12.52 1.62 -4.93
N PHE A 142 -11.53 1.90 -5.78
CA PHE A 142 -11.75 2.02 -7.20
C PHE A 142 -12.22 0.69 -7.80
N LEU A 143 -11.54 -0.41 -7.46
CA LEU A 143 -11.89 -1.76 -7.89
C LEU A 143 -13.31 -2.16 -7.45
N SER A 144 -13.69 -1.90 -6.20
CA SER A 144 -15.03 -2.22 -5.69
C SER A 144 -16.16 -1.46 -6.39
N ASN A 145 -15.85 -0.37 -7.10
CA ASN A 145 -16.83 0.38 -7.90
C ASN A 145 -16.79 -0.02 -9.39
N GLU A 146 -16.02 -1.05 -9.77
CA GLU A 146 -15.91 -1.48 -11.14
C GLU A 146 -17.12 -2.32 -11.56
N ASN A 147 -17.82 -1.86 -12.60
CA ASN A 147 -19.02 -2.53 -13.09
C ASN A 147 -18.68 -3.66 -14.08
N ASN A 148 -17.54 -3.58 -14.77
CA ASN A 148 -17.14 -4.63 -15.71
C ASN A 148 -16.46 -5.78 -14.97
N LYS A 149 -17.12 -6.93 -14.90
CA LYS A 149 -16.61 -8.12 -14.19
C LYS A 149 -15.25 -8.59 -14.71
N THR A 150 -15.01 -8.59 -16.02
CA THR A 150 -13.73 -9.03 -16.58
C THR A 150 -12.61 -8.08 -16.17
N THR A 151 -12.84 -6.78 -16.29
CA THR A 151 -11.87 -5.76 -15.85
C THR A 151 -11.64 -5.81 -14.34
N TYR A 152 -12.70 -6.07 -13.56
CA TYR A 152 -12.61 -6.28 -12.12
C TYR A 152 -11.70 -7.47 -11.78
N ASP A 153 -11.92 -8.62 -12.41
CA ASP A 153 -11.15 -9.85 -12.14
C ASP A 153 -9.66 -9.63 -12.48
N ASP A 154 -9.36 -8.99 -13.63
CA ASP A 154 -7.99 -8.66 -14.03
C ASP A 154 -7.34 -7.67 -13.05
N LEU A 155 -8.01 -6.58 -12.69
CA LEU A 155 -7.48 -5.60 -11.74
C LEU A 155 -7.30 -6.20 -10.35
N TYR A 156 -8.20 -7.08 -9.91
CA TYR A 156 -8.12 -7.74 -8.62
C TYR A 156 -6.94 -8.70 -8.57
N HIS A 157 -6.70 -9.44 -9.65
CA HIS A 157 -5.52 -10.29 -9.82
C HIS A 157 -4.23 -9.47 -9.69
N ILE A 158 -4.12 -8.37 -10.45
CA ILE A 158 -2.96 -7.46 -10.41
C ILE A 158 -2.77 -6.88 -9.02
N TRP A 159 -3.86 -6.51 -8.34
CA TRP A 159 -3.83 -5.96 -6.99
C TRP A 159 -3.29 -6.98 -5.99
N CYS A 160 -3.75 -8.22 -6.03
CA CYS A 160 -3.30 -9.28 -5.13
C CYS A 160 -1.81 -9.63 -5.35
N ASP A 161 -1.37 -9.75 -6.60
CA ASP A 161 0.02 -10.04 -6.94
C ASP A 161 0.98 -8.92 -6.51
N SER A 162 0.55 -7.67 -6.74
CA SER A 162 1.30 -6.49 -6.33
C SER A 162 1.43 -6.43 -4.80
N LEU A 163 0.34 -6.71 -4.07
CA LEU A 163 0.34 -6.73 -2.61
C LEU A 163 1.29 -7.80 -2.07
N LYS A 164 1.20 -9.03 -2.60
CA LYS A 164 2.07 -10.13 -2.19
C LYS A 164 3.54 -9.79 -2.40
N SER A 165 3.89 -9.34 -3.60
CA SER A 165 5.29 -9.08 -3.97
C SER A 165 5.93 -7.91 -3.21
N THR A 166 5.14 -6.90 -2.87
CA THR A 166 5.64 -5.72 -2.16
C THR A 166 5.65 -5.92 -0.65
N LEU A 167 4.79 -6.79 -0.09
CA LEU A 167 4.85 -7.18 1.32
C LEU A 167 6.10 -8.00 1.64
N ASP A 168 6.55 -8.87 0.72
CA ASP A 168 7.79 -9.63 0.87
C ASP A 168 9.02 -8.72 1.05
N THR A 169 8.96 -7.49 0.53
CA THR A 169 10.05 -6.51 0.55
C THR A 169 9.78 -5.33 1.49
N VAL A 170 8.80 -5.45 2.40
CA VAL A 170 8.41 -4.34 3.29
C VAL A 170 9.55 -3.90 4.21
N ASP A 171 9.71 -2.58 4.32
CA ASP A 171 10.73 -1.97 5.18
C ASP A 171 10.38 -2.12 6.67
N ARG A 172 11.07 -3.04 7.33
CA ARG A 172 10.84 -3.42 8.74
C ARG A 172 11.31 -2.36 9.74
N THR A 173 12.21 -1.47 9.34
CA THR A 173 12.73 -0.40 10.23
C THR A 173 11.64 0.59 10.65
N MET A 174 10.47 0.48 10.04
CA MET A 174 9.35 1.39 10.17
C MET A 174 8.36 1.01 11.26
N MET A 175 8.47 -0.19 11.86
CA MET A 175 7.62 -0.66 12.94
C MET A 175 7.68 0.19 14.22
N ASN A 176 8.76 0.95 14.42
CA ASN A 176 9.00 1.74 15.63
C ASN A 176 8.85 3.26 15.43
N ARG A 177 8.24 3.71 14.32
CA ARG A 177 8.05 5.15 14.07
C ARG A 177 6.74 5.64 14.68
N ASP A 178 6.81 6.76 15.40
CA ASP A 178 5.63 7.43 15.98
C ASP A 178 4.82 8.20 14.94
N VAL A 179 5.50 8.71 13.90
CA VAL A 179 4.89 9.48 12.82
C VAL A 179 5.34 8.93 11.48
N ILE A 180 4.39 8.77 10.56
CA ILE A 180 4.61 8.25 9.22
C ILE A 180 4.10 9.27 8.22
N GLU A 181 5.00 9.88 7.46
CA GLU A 181 4.64 10.82 6.39
C GLU A 181 4.47 10.08 5.07
N ILE A 182 3.32 10.27 4.43
CA ILE A 182 2.97 9.60 3.17
C ILE A 182 2.52 10.64 2.16
N PRO A 183 3.15 10.74 0.98
CA PRO A 183 2.64 11.56 -0.11
C PRO A 183 1.34 10.95 -0.63
N LEU A 184 0.26 11.73 -0.62
CA LEU A 184 -1.06 11.26 -1.04
C LEU A 184 -1.38 11.73 -2.47
N PHE A 185 -1.61 10.76 -3.34
CA PHE A 185 -2.05 10.97 -4.72
C PHE A 185 -3.49 10.49 -4.87
N PHE A 186 -4.37 11.36 -5.32
CA PHE A 186 -5.77 11.01 -5.51
C PHE A 186 -6.00 10.39 -6.90
N ASN A 187 -7.01 9.51 -6.98
CA ASN A 187 -7.53 8.93 -8.23
C ASN A 187 -6.58 8.01 -8.99
N LEU A 188 -5.61 7.39 -8.31
CA LEU A 188 -4.84 6.30 -8.89
C LEU A 188 -5.72 5.06 -9.10
N ARG A 189 -5.53 4.37 -10.23
CA ARG A 189 -6.31 3.19 -10.65
C ARG A 189 -5.59 1.89 -10.35
N PHE A 190 -4.26 1.89 -10.37
CA PHE A 190 -3.42 0.75 -10.02
C PHE A 190 -2.67 0.95 -8.70
N PRO A 191 -2.49 -0.12 -7.92
CA PRO A 191 -1.58 -0.08 -6.77
C PRO A 191 -0.15 0.09 -7.23
N CYS A 192 0.71 0.65 -6.39
CA CYS A 192 2.13 0.87 -6.70
C CYS A 192 2.41 1.77 -7.93
N ALA A 193 1.42 2.53 -8.41
CA ALA A 193 1.57 3.39 -9.59
C ALA A 193 2.71 4.42 -9.44
N THR A 194 2.94 4.93 -8.24
CA THR A 194 4.06 5.83 -7.91
C THR A 194 5.43 5.17 -8.14
N THR A 195 5.58 3.92 -7.71
CA THR A 195 6.79 3.11 -7.93
C THR A 195 7.00 2.82 -9.41
N GLU A 196 5.93 2.44 -10.12
CA GLU A 196 5.98 2.21 -11.57
C GLU A 196 6.39 3.47 -12.32
N TYR A 197 5.80 4.62 -11.98
CA TYR A 197 6.17 5.90 -12.58
C TYR A 197 7.64 6.23 -12.34
N GLY A 198 8.17 5.90 -11.15
CA GLY A 198 9.59 5.99 -10.85
C GLY A 198 10.47 5.14 -11.78
N ILE A 199 10.05 3.92 -12.09
CA ILE A 199 10.73 3.05 -13.07
C ILE A 199 10.69 3.66 -14.47
N ILE A 200 9.52 4.13 -14.92
CA ILE A 200 9.37 4.79 -16.24
C ILE A 200 10.28 6.00 -16.34
N ARG A 201 10.35 6.82 -15.28
CA ARG A 201 11.23 7.99 -15.22
C ARG A 201 12.70 7.59 -15.35
N GLN A 202 13.15 6.57 -14.62
CA GLN A 202 14.54 6.08 -14.74
C GLN A 202 14.85 5.59 -16.15
N ILE A 203 13.91 4.89 -16.79
CA ILE A 203 14.05 4.45 -18.18
C ILE A 203 14.15 5.67 -19.10
N ARG A 204 13.25 6.65 -18.96
CA ARG A 204 13.25 7.90 -19.74
C ARG A 204 14.59 8.63 -19.62
N ASP A 205 15.09 8.82 -18.40
CA ASP A 205 16.35 9.51 -18.15
C ASP A 205 17.54 8.76 -18.75
N THR A 206 17.51 7.43 -18.74
CA THR A 206 18.53 6.58 -19.36
C THR A 206 18.49 6.68 -20.89
N THR A 207 17.30 6.65 -21.48
CA THR A 207 17.08 6.79 -22.92
C THR A 207 17.49 8.16 -23.43
N MET A 208 17.14 9.23 -22.70
CA MET A 208 17.53 10.61 -23.05
C MET A 208 19.05 10.79 -23.07
N LYS A 209 19.77 10.27 -22.07
CA LYS A 209 21.24 10.32 -22.05
C LYS A 209 21.84 9.62 -23.28
N ARG A 210 21.36 8.43 -23.61
CA ARG A 210 21.85 7.68 -24.77
C ARG A 210 21.57 8.38 -26.10
N SER A 211 20.40 9.01 -26.26
CA SER A 211 20.11 9.79 -27.46
C SER A 211 21.00 11.01 -27.63
N GLN A 212 21.54 11.56 -26.54
CA GLN A 212 22.49 12.67 -26.56
C GLN A 212 23.92 12.20 -26.84
N ASP A 213 24.28 11.00 -26.37
CA ASP A 213 25.63 10.44 -26.53
C ASP A 213 25.87 9.80 -27.92
N ASP A 214 24.80 9.35 -28.61
CA ASP A 214 24.91 8.67 -29.90
C ASP A 214 23.78 9.06 -30.87
N GLU A 215 24.02 10.10 -31.69
CA GLU A 215 23.07 10.65 -32.68
C GLU A 215 22.68 9.64 -33.78
N ARG A 216 23.33 8.48 -33.85
CA ARG A 216 23.08 7.45 -34.87
C ARG A 216 21.98 6.47 -34.48
N ILE A 217 21.55 6.45 -33.23
CA ILE A 217 20.52 5.51 -32.77
C ILE A 217 19.16 5.94 -33.30
N GLN A 218 18.49 5.03 -34.01
CA GLN A 218 17.16 5.29 -34.55
C GLN A 218 16.11 5.35 -33.42
N SER A 219 15.12 6.24 -33.56
CA SER A 219 14.05 6.42 -32.59
C SER A 219 13.31 5.11 -32.25
N ASP A 220 13.09 4.26 -33.25
CA ASP A 220 12.41 2.98 -33.08
C ASP A 220 13.24 1.98 -32.25
N GLU A 221 14.56 2.02 -32.37
CA GLU A 221 15.44 1.19 -31.56
C GLU A 221 15.41 1.62 -30.09
N LEU A 222 15.43 2.93 -29.82
CA LEU A 222 15.28 3.47 -28.47
C LEU A 222 13.93 3.11 -27.85
N ALA A 223 12.85 3.19 -28.64
CA ALA A 223 11.51 2.82 -28.18
C ALA A 223 11.43 1.32 -27.83
N ASN A 224 11.96 0.44 -28.68
CA ASN A 224 12.00 -1.00 -28.43
C ASN A 224 12.83 -1.36 -27.20
N GLN A 225 13.99 -0.70 -27.01
CA GLN A 225 14.81 -0.88 -25.82
C GLN A 225 14.11 -0.40 -24.55
N ALA A 226 13.44 0.76 -24.60
CA ALA A 226 12.69 1.30 -23.47
C ALA A 226 11.52 0.37 -23.08
N MET A 227 10.78 -0.14 -24.08
CA MET A 227 9.68 -1.09 -23.87
C MET A 227 10.17 -2.40 -23.23
N LYS A 228 11.32 -2.91 -23.68
CA LYS A 228 11.95 -4.09 -23.08
C LYS A 228 12.34 -3.83 -21.62
N GLN A 229 13.01 -2.72 -21.34
CA GLN A 229 13.37 -2.36 -19.97
C GLN A 229 12.15 -2.18 -19.06
N LEU A 230 11.06 -1.62 -19.58
CA LEU A 230 9.82 -1.46 -18.83
C LEU A 230 9.23 -2.82 -18.50
N THR A 231 9.16 -3.73 -19.47
CA THR A 231 8.68 -5.10 -19.25
C THR A 231 9.52 -5.84 -18.21
N ASP A 232 10.85 -5.68 -18.25
CA ASP A 232 11.78 -6.35 -17.35
C ASP A 232 11.77 -5.79 -15.92
N LYS A 233 11.52 -4.48 -15.76
CA LYS A 233 11.63 -3.77 -14.47
C LYS A 233 10.29 -3.46 -13.81
N SER A 234 9.17 -3.53 -14.54
CA SER A 234 7.86 -3.12 -14.06
C SER A 234 7.52 -3.76 -12.72
N ILE A 235 6.92 -2.98 -11.82
CA ILE A 235 6.44 -3.48 -10.53
C ILE A 235 5.35 -4.54 -10.72
N TYR A 236 4.65 -4.51 -11.86
CA TYR A 236 3.58 -5.43 -12.21
C TYR A 236 4.08 -6.77 -12.79
N LYS A 237 5.40 -6.93 -13.03
CA LYS A 237 6.01 -8.18 -13.55
C LYS A 237 5.27 -8.67 -14.81
N GLU A 238 4.91 -9.95 -14.88
CA GLU A 238 4.18 -10.52 -16.03
C GLU A 238 2.84 -9.86 -16.32
N ASN A 239 2.20 -9.23 -15.30
CA ASN A 239 0.94 -8.53 -15.49
C ASN A 239 1.10 -7.26 -16.36
N ILE A 240 2.32 -6.74 -16.57
CA ILE A 240 2.53 -5.59 -17.47
C ILE A 240 2.12 -5.91 -18.92
N LYS A 241 2.32 -7.16 -19.36
CA LYS A 241 1.91 -7.61 -20.69
C LYS A 241 0.39 -7.65 -20.82
N LEU A 242 -0.30 -8.09 -19.76
CA LEU A 242 -1.76 -8.07 -19.69
C LEU A 242 -2.28 -6.63 -19.77
N ILE A 243 -1.67 -5.71 -19.03
CA ILE A 243 -2.02 -4.28 -19.05
C ILE A 243 -1.87 -3.71 -20.47
N PHE A 244 -0.79 -4.01 -21.18
CA PHE A 244 -0.54 -3.48 -22.53
C PHE A 244 -1.44 -4.11 -23.60
N ASN A 245 -1.84 -5.37 -23.45
CA ASN A 245 -2.68 -6.06 -24.42
C ASN A 245 -4.19 -5.77 -24.24
N ASN A 246 -4.60 -5.24 -23.08
CA ASN A 246 -5.99 -4.90 -22.79
C ASN A 246 -6.19 -3.37 -22.80
N SER A 247 -6.97 -2.87 -23.76
CA SER A 247 -7.19 -1.42 -23.95
C SER A 247 -7.77 -0.72 -22.72
N ASP A 248 -8.66 -1.37 -21.97
CA ASP A 248 -9.27 -0.78 -20.77
C ASP A 248 -8.25 -0.67 -19.63
N LEU A 249 -7.43 -1.71 -19.44
CA LEU A 249 -6.36 -1.70 -18.44
C LEU A 249 -5.27 -0.70 -18.81
N PHE A 250 -4.88 -0.65 -20.09
CA PHE A 250 -3.91 0.32 -20.59
C PHE A 250 -4.39 1.76 -20.38
N THR A 251 -5.65 2.05 -20.65
CA THR A 251 -6.22 3.39 -20.47
C THR A 251 -6.12 3.84 -19.02
N ARG A 252 -6.36 2.93 -18.06
CA ARG A 252 -6.22 3.19 -16.62
C ARG A 252 -4.76 3.34 -16.20
N TYR A 253 -3.87 2.51 -16.73
CA TYR A 253 -2.43 2.59 -16.48
C TYR A 253 -1.88 3.94 -16.97
N TYR A 254 -2.24 4.32 -18.19
CA TYR A 254 -1.83 5.58 -18.80
C TYR A 254 -2.38 6.79 -18.04
N HIS A 255 -3.65 6.74 -17.61
CA HIS A 255 -4.22 7.76 -16.73
C HIS A 255 -3.35 8.00 -15.48
N ASP A 256 -2.92 6.93 -14.81
CA ASP A 256 -2.07 7.05 -13.62
C ASP A 256 -0.70 7.66 -13.94
N GLN A 257 -0.08 7.28 -15.07
CA GLN A 257 1.19 7.88 -15.49
C GLN A 257 1.05 9.38 -15.78
N VAL A 258 -0.06 9.79 -16.42
CA VAL A 258 -0.35 11.21 -16.67
C VAL A 258 -0.61 11.96 -15.36
N ALA A 259 -1.39 11.38 -14.44
CA ALA A 259 -1.67 12.01 -13.14
C ALA A 259 -0.38 12.28 -12.35
N LEU A 260 0.55 11.33 -12.33
CA LEU A 260 1.82 11.45 -11.63
C LEU A 260 2.78 12.44 -12.34
N ALA A 261 2.78 12.46 -13.68
CA ALA A 261 3.52 13.46 -14.44
C ALA A 261 3.00 14.88 -14.21
N GLN A 262 1.67 15.06 -14.10
CA GLN A 262 1.07 16.34 -13.75
C GLN A 262 1.46 16.79 -12.35
N ASP A 263 1.48 15.89 -11.37
CA ASP A 263 1.92 16.22 -10.00
C ASP A 263 3.39 16.65 -9.98
N GLU A 264 4.26 15.93 -10.68
CA GLU A 264 5.68 16.28 -10.83
C GLU A 264 5.87 17.65 -11.49
N ALA A 265 5.10 17.93 -12.54
CA ALA A 265 5.13 19.22 -13.25
C ALA A 265 4.38 20.35 -12.51
N LYS A 266 3.75 20.04 -11.36
CA LYS A 266 2.92 20.96 -10.56
C LYS A 266 1.74 21.56 -11.33
N VAL A 267 1.16 20.79 -12.26
CA VAL A 267 0.02 21.18 -13.10
C VAL A 267 -1.28 20.68 -12.48
N TYR A 268 -1.80 21.42 -11.50
CA TYR A 268 -2.97 21.01 -10.71
C TYR A 268 -4.32 21.53 -11.23
N GLN A 269 -4.31 22.50 -12.14
CA GLN A 269 -5.53 23.18 -12.60
C GLN A 269 -6.28 22.40 -13.69
N LEU A 270 -5.59 21.46 -14.36
CA LEU A 270 -6.15 20.70 -15.47
C LEU A 270 -6.54 19.29 -15.01
N PRO A 271 -7.77 18.82 -15.32
CA PRO A 271 -8.13 17.43 -15.08
C PRO A 271 -7.20 16.47 -15.83
N THR A 272 -6.84 15.35 -15.21
CA THR A 272 -6.00 14.32 -15.85
C THR A 272 -6.60 13.80 -17.15
N SER A 273 -7.91 13.62 -17.20
CA SER A 273 -8.63 13.23 -18.42
C SER A 273 -8.50 14.26 -19.56
N PHE A 274 -8.39 15.55 -19.24
CA PHE A 274 -8.16 16.60 -20.23
C PHE A 274 -6.74 16.54 -20.78
N VAL A 275 -5.74 16.42 -19.90
CA VAL A 275 -4.33 16.29 -20.32
C VAL A 275 -4.11 15.01 -21.12
N GLN A 276 -4.72 13.90 -20.71
CA GLN A 276 -4.67 12.64 -21.43
C GLN A 276 -5.17 12.79 -22.88
N ARG A 277 -6.31 13.48 -23.08
CA ARG A 277 -6.87 13.76 -24.42
C ARG A 277 -6.01 14.68 -25.29
N LEU A 278 -5.14 15.49 -24.71
CA LEU A 278 -4.21 16.33 -25.47
C LEU A 278 -3.00 15.53 -25.99
N LEU A 279 -2.69 14.41 -25.35
CA LEU A 279 -1.51 13.59 -25.64
C LEU A 279 -1.82 12.38 -26.54
N THR A 280 -3.11 12.10 -26.77
CA THR A 280 -3.62 11.01 -27.62
C THR A 280 -4.32 11.58 -28.84
#